data_AF-A0A940JHQ5-F1
#
_entry.id   AF-A0A940JHQ5-F1
#
_cell.length_a   1.000
_cell.length_b   1.000
_cell.length_c   1.000
_cell.angle_alpha   90.00
_cell.angle_beta   90.00
_cell.angle_gamma   90.00
#
_symmetry.space_group_name_H-M   'P 1'
#
loop_
_entity.id
_entity.type
_entity.pdbx_description
1 polymer ?
#
loop_
_entity_poly.entity_id
_entity_poly.type
_entity_poly.pdbx_seq_one_letter_code
_entity_poly.pdbx_strand_id
1 'polypeptide(L)'
;MNLSRIVILAILYCACSTSSPVSHLYSFEDKTVFELIDKLNKNPADQASADLLPQAYKAAADRRKEINQATVSGGTTGDRYMQVNQELQVMQEMYNAIKSSPAASKAVPNPWDPSRALQSTREKAAKEYYTQGVQYLNYNNRQYALKAYEYFQKADNAYPNYQDVRVLMNEALEKGTLKV
;
A
#
# COMPACT_ATOMS: atom_id res chain seq x y z
N MET A 1 -5.56 -27.54 -45.80
CA MET A 1 -4.65 -27.07 -44.73
C MET A 1 -4.73 -25.55 -44.69
N ASN A 2 -5.40 -24.95 -43.70
CA ASN A 2 -5.27 -23.53 -43.31
C ASN A 2 -6.29 -23.07 -42.24
N LEU A 3 -7.15 -23.95 -41.70
CA LEU A 3 -8.00 -23.60 -40.56
C LEU A 3 -7.33 -23.77 -39.19
N SER A 4 -6.32 -24.64 -39.07
CA SER A 4 -5.66 -24.94 -37.79
C SER A 4 -4.72 -23.81 -37.29
N ARG A 5 -4.27 -22.91 -38.17
CA ARG A 5 -3.38 -21.79 -37.80
C ARG A 5 -4.11 -20.56 -37.27
N ILE A 6 -5.41 -20.42 -37.53
CA ILE A 6 -6.22 -19.26 -37.07
C ILE A 6 -6.65 -19.42 -35.61
N VAL A 7 -6.82 -20.66 -35.14
CA VAL A 7 -7.27 -20.95 -33.76
C VAL A 7 -6.18 -20.67 -32.71
N ILE A 8 -4.89 -20.68 -33.10
CA ILE A 8 -3.78 -20.46 -32.16
C ILE A 8 -3.53 -18.96 -31.88
N LEU A 9 -4.04 -18.05 -32.72
CA LEU A 9 -3.88 -16.60 -32.51
C LEU A 9 -5.01 -15.98 -31.64
N ALA A 10 -6.07 -16.72 -31.35
CA ALA A 10 -7.23 -16.22 -30.59
C ALA A 10 -7.10 -16.40 -29.07
N ILE A 11 -6.10 -17.14 -28.57
CA ILE A 11 -5.94 -17.47 -27.14
C ILE A 11 -5.11 -16.42 -26.37
N LEU A 12 -4.54 -15.42 -27.06
CA LEU A 12 -3.68 -14.39 -26.45
C LEU A 12 -4.41 -13.12 -25.97
N TYR A 13 -5.75 -13.07 -26.02
CA TYR A 13 -6.52 -11.89 -25.60
C TYR A 13 -7.13 -11.95 -24.18
N CYS A 14 -6.84 -12.97 -23.38
CA CYS A 14 -7.18 -12.96 -21.95
C CYS A 14 -6.12 -12.23 -21.12
N ALA A 15 -5.90 -10.94 -21.40
CA ALA A 15 -5.06 -10.08 -20.58
C ALA A 15 -5.88 -9.44 -19.45
N CYS A 16 -5.67 -9.95 -18.24
CA CYS A 16 -5.63 -9.25 -16.96
C CYS A 16 -6.81 -8.33 -16.57
N SER A 17 -7.85 -8.91 -15.97
CA SER A 17 -8.49 -8.25 -14.83
C SER A 17 -7.63 -8.51 -13.58
N THR A 18 -6.49 -7.82 -13.46
CA THR A 18 -5.71 -7.87 -12.22
C THR A 18 -6.50 -7.08 -11.18
N SER A 19 -7.18 -7.78 -10.27
CA SER A 19 -7.84 -7.15 -9.13
C SER A 19 -6.78 -6.41 -8.30
N SER A 20 -6.99 -5.11 -8.04
CA SER A 20 -6.10 -4.34 -7.15
C SER A 20 -5.98 -5.06 -5.79
N PRO A 21 -4.75 -5.22 -5.25
CA PRO A 21 -4.54 -5.89 -3.98
C PRO A 21 -5.20 -5.15 -2.81
N VAL A 22 -5.46 -3.85 -2.94
CA VAL A 22 -6.08 -3.01 -1.90
C VAL A 22 -7.54 -2.67 -2.18
N SER A 23 -8.14 -3.23 -3.24
CA SER A 23 -9.57 -3.02 -3.58
C SER A 23 -10.54 -3.42 -2.48
N HIS A 24 -10.17 -4.40 -1.64
CA HIS A 24 -10.94 -4.81 -0.48
C HIS A 24 -11.03 -3.73 0.62
N LEU A 25 -10.16 -2.71 0.59
CA LEU A 25 -10.14 -1.59 1.52
C LEU A 25 -10.95 -0.39 1.02
N TYR A 26 -11.56 -0.45 -0.17
CA TYR A 26 -12.28 0.69 -0.74
C TYR A 26 -13.52 1.04 0.08
N SER A 27 -13.60 2.30 0.50
CA SER A 27 -14.80 2.91 1.05
C SER A 27 -15.81 3.21 -0.05
N PHE A 28 -16.98 3.71 0.34
CA PHE A 28 -17.99 4.17 -0.61
C PHE A 28 -17.49 5.36 -1.45
N GLU A 29 -16.75 6.28 -0.83
CA GLU A 29 -16.19 7.46 -1.47
C GLU A 29 -15.14 7.09 -2.52
N ASP A 30 -14.24 6.13 -2.25
CA ASP A 30 -13.25 5.73 -3.26
C ASP A 30 -13.91 5.04 -4.45
N LYS A 31 -14.92 4.19 -4.21
CA LYS A 31 -15.70 3.56 -5.28
C LYS A 31 -16.36 4.60 -6.17
N THR A 32 -16.93 5.65 -5.57
CA THR A 32 -17.52 6.77 -6.31
C THR A 32 -16.48 7.45 -7.22
N VAL A 33 -15.26 7.67 -6.74
CA VAL A 33 -14.16 8.23 -7.56
C VAL A 33 -13.85 7.30 -8.74
N PHE A 34 -13.65 6.01 -8.49
CA PHE A 34 -13.33 5.05 -9.55
C PHE A 34 -14.46 4.91 -10.58
N GLU A 35 -15.73 4.93 -10.15
CA GLU A 35 -16.89 4.89 -11.04
C GLU A 35 -16.98 6.12 -11.94
N LEU A 36 -16.74 7.31 -11.41
CA LEU A 36 -16.72 8.55 -12.20
C LEU A 36 -15.56 8.56 -13.21
N ILE A 37 -14.38 8.06 -12.82
CA ILE A 37 -13.24 7.91 -13.73
C ILE A 37 -13.56 6.89 -14.84
N ASP A 38 -14.18 5.75 -14.50
CA ASP A 38 -14.59 4.74 -15.49
C ASP A 38 -15.61 5.30 -16.49
N LYS A 39 -16.59 6.09 -16.03
CA LYS A 39 -17.52 6.82 -16.92
C LYS A 39 -16.79 7.78 -17.84
N LEU A 40 -15.84 8.56 -17.33
CA LEU A 40 -15.03 9.50 -18.13
C LEU A 40 -14.10 8.79 -19.11
N ASN A 41 -13.61 7.59 -18.78
CA ASN A 41 -12.82 6.77 -19.70
C ASN A 41 -13.69 6.23 -20.86
N LYS A 42 -14.95 5.89 -20.59
CA LYS A 42 -15.92 5.44 -21.58
C LYS A 42 -16.47 6.60 -22.43
N ASN A 43 -16.71 7.76 -21.81
CA ASN A 43 -17.18 8.97 -22.45
C ASN A 43 -16.44 10.20 -21.90
N PRO A 44 -15.34 10.62 -22.55
CA PRO A 44 -14.56 11.79 -22.12
C PRO A 44 -15.33 13.12 -22.14
N ALA A 45 -16.50 13.18 -22.79
CA ALA A 45 -17.35 14.35 -22.87
C ALA A 45 -18.51 14.33 -21.84
N ASP A 46 -18.54 13.36 -20.92
CA ASP A 46 -19.51 13.34 -19.83
C ASP A 46 -19.26 14.46 -18.82
N GLN A 47 -19.89 15.61 -19.08
CA GLN A 47 -19.76 16.80 -18.24
C GLN A 47 -20.25 16.57 -16.82
N ALA A 48 -21.32 15.77 -16.63
CA ALA A 48 -21.84 15.49 -15.29
C ALA A 48 -20.82 14.73 -14.44
N SER A 49 -20.17 13.72 -15.01
CA SER A 49 -19.10 12.99 -14.32
C SER A 49 -17.87 13.88 -14.07
N ALA A 50 -17.50 14.73 -15.04
CA ALA A 50 -16.38 15.66 -14.92
C ALA A 50 -16.59 16.69 -13.80
N ASP A 51 -17.80 17.24 -13.68
CA ASP A 51 -18.16 18.24 -12.66
C ASP A 51 -18.24 17.64 -11.25
N LEU A 52 -18.63 16.37 -11.14
CA LEU A 52 -18.75 15.66 -9.86
C LEU A 52 -17.41 15.12 -9.33
N LEU A 53 -16.49 14.73 -10.22
CA LEU A 53 -15.23 14.08 -9.84
C LEU A 53 -14.40 14.85 -8.81
N PRO A 54 -14.23 16.18 -8.88
CA PRO A 54 -13.46 16.92 -7.88
C PRO A 54 -14.05 16.82 -6.47
N GLN A 55 -15.38 16.84 -6.35
CA GLN A 55 -16.07 16.75 -5.07
C GLN A 55 -15.98 15.32 -4.50
N ALA A 56 -16.15 14.31 -5.35
CA ALA A 56 -15.96 12.91 -4.97
C ALA A 56 -14.53 12.64 -4.50
N TYR A 57 -13.53 13.15 -5.23
CA TYR A 57 -12.12 13.02 -4.85
C TYR A 57 -11.83 13.67 -3.50
N LYS A 58 -12.37 14.87 -3.26
CA LYS A 58 -12.24 15.54 -1.97
C LYS A 58 -12.86 14.71 -0.83
N ALA A 59 -14.05 14.18 -1.02
CA ALA A 59 -14.72 13.35 -0.03
C ALA A 59 -13.91 12.08 0.29
N ALA A 60 -13.37 11.40 -0.73
CA ALA A 60 -12.51 10.24 -0.54
C ALA A 60 -11.21 10.60 0.21
N ALA A 61 -10.56 11.70 -0.15
CA ALA A 61 -9.35 12.16 0.53
C ALA A 61 -9.60 12.51 2.02
N ASP A 62 -10.71 13.19 2.32
CA ASP A 62 -11.10 13.51 3.69
C ASP A 62 -11.41 12.23 4.48
N ARG A 63 -12.16 11.28 3.90
CA ARG A 63 -12.45 9.99 4.52
C ARG A 63 -11.19 9.19 4.84
N ARG A 64 -10.24 9.14 3.90
CA ARG A 64 -8.95 8.45 4.08
C ARG A 64 -8.10 9.12 5.17
N LYS A 65 -8.15 10.45 5.28
CA LYS A 65 -7.49 11.17 6.37
C LYS A 65 -8.07 10.77 7.73
N GLU A 66 -9.39 10.65 7.87
CA GLU A 66 -10.04 10.19 9.10
C GLU A 66 -9.63 8.75 9.48
N ILE A 67 -9.67 7.83 8.51
CA ILE A 67 -9.26 6.43 8.72
C ILE A 67 -7.80 6.39 9.20
N ASN A 68 -6.90 7.09 8.52
CA ASN A 68 -5.49 7.14 8.89
C ASN A 68 -5.27 7.69 10.30
N GLN A 69 -6.00 8.74 10.69
CA GLN A 69 -5.92 9.30 12.05
C GLN A 69 -6.39 8.31 13.12
N ALA A 70 -7.50 7.60 12.85
CA ALA A 70 -8.02 6.58 13.75
C ALA A 70 -7.04 5.41 13.92
N THR A 71 -6.47 4.93 12.80
CA THR A 71 -5.50 3.83 12.78
C THR A 71 -4.23 4.16 13.58
N VAL A 72 -3.68 5.37 13.40
CA VAL A 72 -2.51 5.82 14.18
C VAL A 72 -2.83 5.88 15.67
N SER A 73 -4.03 6.34 16.04
CA SER A 73 -4.42 6.56 17.44
C SER A 73 -4.76 5.26 18.19
N GLY A 74 -5.28 4.25 17.48
CA GLY A 74 -5.69 2.97 18.08
C GLY A 74 -4.61 1.89 18.10
N GLY A 75 -3.54 2.05 17.32
CA GLY A 75 -2.53 1.00 17.14
C GLY A 75 -1.35 1.08 18.10
N THR A 76 -0.83 -0.07 18.53
CA THR A 76 0.46 -0.20 19.20
C THR A 76 1.49 -0.73 18.18
N THR A 77 2.75 -0.28 18.27
CA THR A 77 3.88 -0.73 17.41
C THR A 77 3.82 -0.29 15.93
N GLY A 78 4.82 -0.71 15.15
CA GLY A 78 4.95 -0.43 13.72
C GLY A 78 3.80 -0.99 12.87
N ASP A 79 3.02 -1.97 13.37
CA ASP A 79 1.88 -2.55 12.64
C ASP A 79 0.85 -1.48 12.24
N ARG A 80 0.65 -0.45 13.07
CA ARG A 80 -0.25 0.68 12.76
C ARG A 80 0.21 1.48 11.56
N TYR A 81 1.52 1.66 11.39
CA TYR A 81 2.06 2.35 10.23
C TYR A 81 1.94 1.48 8.98
N MET A 82 2.11 0.17 9.10
CA MET A 82 1.86 -0.73 7.96
C MET A 82 0.39 -0.71 7.53
N GLN A 83 -0.56 -0.61 8.45
CA GLN A 83 -1.98 -0.41 8.13
C GLN A 83 -2.22 0.93 7.43
N VAL A 84 -1.69 2.03 7.96
CA VAL A 84 -1.74 3.34 7.27
C VAL A 84 -1.11 3.28 5.88
N ASN A 85 -0.06 2.46 5.70
CA ASN A 85 0.57 2.28 4.40
C ASN A 85 -0.39 1.64 3.37
N GLN A 86 -1.20 0.67 3.80
CA GLN A 86 -2.23 0.06 2.94
C GLN A 86 -3.32 1.07 2.56
N GLU A 87 -3.75 1.90 3.51
CA GLU A 87 -4.70 2.98 3.26
C GLU A 87 -4.17 4.01 2.25
N LEU A 88 -2.88 4.35 2.35
CA LEU A 88 -2.18 5.23 1.41
C LEU A 88 -2.02 4.59 0.01
N GLN A 89 -1.99 3.26 -0.10
CA GLN A 89 -1.97 2.58 -1.40
C GLN A 89 -3.28 2.80 -2.16
N VAL A 90 -4.43 2.89 -1.49
CA VAL A 90 -5.68 3.24 -2.18
C VAL A 90 -5.63 4.66 -2.73
N MET A 91 -5.06 5.61 -1.96
CA MET A 91 -4.82 6.97 -2.46
C MET A 91 -3.89 6.96 -3.68
N GLN A 92 -2.88 6.08 -3.71
CA GLN A 92 -1.96 5.94 -4.85
C GLN A 92 -2.68 5.40 -6.08
N GLU A 93 -3.60 4.46 -5.91
CA GLU A 93 -4.42 3.93 -7.00
C GLU A 93 -5.37 5.00 -7.56
N MET A 94 -6.00 5.82 -6.71
CA MET A 94 -6.78 6.97 -7.18
C MET A 94 -5.91 8.00 -7.91
N TYR A 95 -4.73 8.34 -7.37
CA TYR A 95 -3.78 9.24 -8.05
C TYR A 95 -3.42 8.71 -9.44
N ASN A 96 -3.08 7.42 -9.54
CA ASN A 96 -2.73 6.78 -10.81
C ASN A 96 -3.91 6.77 -11.79
N ALA A 97 -5.12 6.45 -11.31
CA ALA A 97 -6.34 6.41 -12.13
C ALA A 97 -6.71 7.80 -12.68
N ILE A 98 -6.54 8.86 -11.89
CA ILE A 98 -6.76 10.24 -12.35
C ILE A 98 -5.72 10.61 -13.41
N LYS A 99 -4.43 10.35 -13.14
CA LYS A 99 -3.33 10.70 -14.06
C LYS A 99 -3.36 9.92 -15.37
N SER A 100 -3.89 8.70 -15.38
CA SER A 100 -4.00 7.88 -16.60
C SER A 100 -5.21 8.22 -17.47
N SER A 101 -6.17 9.01 -16.95
CA SER A 101 -7.36 9.44 -17.68
C SER A 101 -7.27 10.91 -18.09
N PRO A 102 -7.20 11.24 -19.40
CA PRO A 102 -7.10 12.64 -19.85
C PRO A 102 -8.27 13.52 -19.39
N ALA A 103 -9.49 12.99 -19.33
CA ALA A 103 -10.66 13.73 -18.87
C ALA A 103 -10.65 13.89 -17.34
N ALA A 104 -10.33 12.83 -16.58
CA ALA A 104 -10.23 12.91 -15.13
C ALA A 104 -9.09 13.85 -14.69
N SER A 105 -7.93 13.80 -15.35
CA SER A 105 -6.81 14.70 -15.09
C SER A 105 -7.11 16.15 -15.45
N LYS A 106 -8.09 16.44 -16.32
CA LYS A 106 -8.57 17.82 -16.54
C LYS A 106 -9.47 18.28 -15.41
N ALA A 107 -10.39 17.41 -14.96
CA ALA A 107 -11.29 17.71 -13.84
C ALA A 107 -10.53 17.85 -12.51
N VAL A 108 -9.53 16.99 -12.26
CA VAL A 108 -8.66 17.02 -11.07
C VAL A 108 -7.21 17.15 -11.53
N PRO A 109 -6.72 18.36 -11.82
CA PRO A 109 -5.38 18.57 -12.38
C PRO A 109 -4.24 18.23 -11.42
N ASN A 110 -4.45 18.49 -10.13
CA ASN A 110 -3.45 18.36 -9.08
C ASN A 110 -3.90 17.38 -7.98
N PRO A 111 -4.12 16.09 -8.30
CA PRO A 111 -4.37 15.09 -7.26
C PRO A 111 -3.13 14.97 -6.38
N TRP A 112 -3.31 14.75 -5.09
CA TRP A 112 -2.22 14.55 -4.15
C TRP A 112 -1.44 13.27 -4.48
N ASP A 113 -0.12 13.38 -4.58
CA ASP A 113 0.80 12.26 -4.78
C ASP A 113 1.22 11.67 -3.41
N PRO A 114 0.81 10.43 -3.07
CA PRO A 114 1.10 9.81 -1.79
C PRO A 114 2.47 9.12 -1.72
N SER A 115 3.28 9.12 -2.79
CA SER A 115 4.54 8.37 -2.87
C SER A 115 5.50 8.63 -1.70
N ARG A 116 5.68 9.91 -1.32
CA ARG A 116 6.50 10.29 -0.16
C ARG A 116 5.89 9.82 1.17
N ALA A 117 4.57 9.90 1.31
CA ALA A 117 3.89 9.43 2.51
C ALA A 117 3.99 7.90 2.65
N LEU A 118 3.89 7.16 1.54
CA LEU A 118 4.09 5.71 1.48
C LEU A 118 5.51 5.34 1.93
N GLN A 119 6.54 6.04 1.45
CA GLN A 119 7.92 5.81 1.89
C GLN A 119 8.10 6.13 3.37
N SER A 120 7.68 7.32 3.82
CA SER A 120 7.84 7.77 5.20
C SER A 120 7.13 6.85 6.19
N THR A 121 5.96 6.32 5.83
CA THR A 121 5.19 5.45 6.70
C THR A 121 5.86 4.08 6.87
N ARG A 122 6.42 3.52 5.78
CA ARG A 122 7.23 2.29 5.84
C ARG A 122 8.48 2.46 6.70
N GLU A 123 9.16 3.58 6.55
CA GLU A 123 10.34 3.90 7.37
C GLU A 123 9.99 4.04 8.86
N LYS A 124 8.86 4.67 9.20
CA LYS A 124 8.37 4.75 10.59
C LYS A 124 8.04 3.38 11.17
N ALA A 125 7.40 2.50 10.39
CA ALA A 125 7.14 1.12 10.79
C ALA A 125 8.45 0.39 11.10
N ALA A 126 9.41 0.45 10.17
CA ALA A 126 10.72 -0.18 10.32
C ALA A 126 11.46 0.32 11.57
N LYS A 127 11.45 1.65 11.82
CA LYS A 127 12.03 2.24 13.02
C LYS A 127 11.46 1.65 14.31
N GLU A 128 10.14 1.51 14.40
CA GLU A 128 9.50 0.99 15.62
C GLU A 128 9.74 -0.50 15.81
N TYR A 129 9.71 -1.29 14.73
CA TYR A 129 10.05 -2.71 14.78
C TYR A 129 11.51 -2.92 15.16
N TYR A 130 12.43 -2.17 14.54
CA TYR A 130 13.86 -2.20 14.85
C TYR A 130 14.10 -1.90 16.34
N THR A 131 13.47 -0.84 16.86
CA THR A 131 13.60 -0.44 18.26
C THR A 131 13.13 -1.55 19.21
N GLN A 132 12.02 -2.22 18.89
CA GLN A 132 11.53 -3.36 19.68
C GLN A 132 12.46 -4.58 19.57
N GLY A 133 12.99 -4.85 18.37
CA GLY A 133 13.98 -5.91 18.16
C GLY A 133 15.20 -5.72 19.05
N VAL A 134 15.77 -4.52 19.08
CA VAL A 134 16.91 -4.18 19.95
C VAL A 134 16.55 -4.36 21.43
N GLN A 135 15.37 -3.89 21.87
CA GLN A 135 14.91 -4.08 23.25
C GLN A 135 14.83 -5.56 23.63
N TYR A 136 14.26 -6.40 22.76
CA TYR A 136 14.15 -7.83 23.01
C TYR A 136 15.52 -8.53 23.01
N LEU A 137 16.41 -8.16 22.10
CA LEU A 137 17.76 -8.73 22.01
C LEU A 137 18.55 -8.47 23.31
N ASN A 138 18.38 -7.29 23.90
CA ASN A 138 19.05 -6.88 25.14
C ASN A 138 18.64 -7.69 26.38
N TYR A 139 17.50 -8.38 26.39
CA TYR A 139 17.14 -9.28 27.50
C TYR A 139 18.03 -10.54 27.56
N ASN A 140 18.85 -10.78 26.53
CA ASN A 140 19.89 -11.81 26.48
C ASN A 140 19.43 -13.21 26.93
N ASN A 141 18.23 -13.60 26.48
CA ASN A 141 17.75 -14.97 26.63
C ASN A 141 17.22 -15.49 25.29
N ARG A 142 17.18 -16.82 25.18
CA ARG A 142 16.81 -17.52 23.93
C ARG A 142 15.43 -17.10 23.40
N GLN A 143 14.42 -17.04 24.27
CA GLN A 143 13.05 -16.72 23.87
C GLN A 143 12.93 -15.28 23.35
N TYR A 144 13.59 -14.33 24.00
CA TYR A 144 13.58 -12.93 23.58
C TYR A 144 14.46 -12.69 22.36
N ALA A 145 15.54 -13.46 22.16
CA ALA A 145 16.31 -13.43 20.91
C ALA A 145 15.44 -13.85 19.70
N LEU A 146 14.62 -14.89 19.82
CA LEU A 146 13.67 -15.26 18.77
C LEU A 146 12.61 -14.17 18.51
N LYS A 147 12.10 -13.53 19.57
CA LYS A 147 11.21 -12.36 19.41
C LYS A 147 11.93 -11.19 18.71
N ALA A 148 13.17 -10.92 19.06
CA ALA A 148 13.98 -9.89 18.42
C ALA A 148 14.11 -10.16 16.92
N TYR A 149 14.40 -11.42 16.55
CA TYR A 149 14.46 -11.87 15.16
C TYR A 149 13.15 -11.56 14.41
N GLU A 150 11.98 -11.89 14.99
CA GLU A 150 10.68 -11.59 14.38
C GLU A 150 10.49 -10.09 14.12
N TYR A 151 10.87 -9.24 15.08
CA TYR A 151 10.80 -7.79 14.91
C TYR A 151 11.79 -7.26 13.87
N PHE A 152 13.01 -7.78 13.80
CA PHE A 152 13.95 -7.40 12.74
C PHE A 152 13.48 -7.84 11.36
N GLN A 153 12.84 -9.01 11.25
CA GLN A 153 12.21 -9.44 10.01
C GLN A 153 11.08 -8.49 9.59
N LYS A 154 10.22 -8.08 10.54
CA LYS A 154 9.20 -7.05 10.29
C LYS A 154 9.82 -5.73 9.83
N ALA A 155 10.92 -5.31 10.44
CA ALA A 155 11.64 -4.08 10.06
C ALA A 155 12.21 -4.15 8.63
N ASP A 156 12.91 -5.22 8.25
CA ASP A 156 13.45 -5.39 6.88
C ASP A 156 12.34 -5.52 5.84
N ASN A 157 11.22 -6.19 6.18
CA ASN A 157 10.05 -6.26 5.30
C ASN A 157 9.38 -4.90 5.09
N ALA A 158 9.29 -4.09 6.16
CA ALA A 158 8.69 -2.76 6.08
C ALA A 158 9.57 -1.80 5.28
N TYR A 159 10.88 -1.78 5.56
CA TYR A 159 11.85 -0.96 4.86
C TYR A 159 13.17 -1.75 4.67
N PRO A 160 13.43 -2.28 3.46
CA PRO A 160 14.59 -3.14 3.23
C PRO A 160 15.91 -2.44 3.54
N ASN A 161 16.82 -3.15 4.20
CA ASN A 161 18.10 -2.64 4.68
C ASN A 161 17.96 -1.42 5.60
N TYR A 162 16.92 -1.39 6.44
CA TYR A 162 16.80 -0.37 7.49
C TYR A 162 17.98 -0.47 8.48
N GLN A 163 18.90 0.50 8.43
CA GLN A 163 20.12 0.48 9.24
C GLN A 163 20.89 -0.84 9.08
N ASP A 164 21.30 -1.46 10.18
CA ASP A 164 21.98 -2.75 10.27
C ASP A 164 21.03 -3.91 10.62
N VAL A 165 19.72 -3.77 10.33
CA VAL A 165 18.68 -4.76 10.69
C VAL A 165 19.03 -6.20 10.31
N ARG A 166 19.70 -6.42 9.17
CA ARG A 166 20.09 -7.75 8.71
C ARG A 166 21.22 -8.36 9.53
N VAL A 167 22.12 -7.53 10.05
CA VAL A 167 23.19 -7.96 10.96
C VAL A 167 22.56 -8.38 12.29
N LEU A 168 21.69 -7.55 12.85
CA LEU A 168 21.01 -7.84 14.11
C LEU A 168 20.05 -9.04 14.01
N MET A 169 19.42 -9.23 12.86
CA MET A 169 18.61 -10.42 12.59
C MET A 169 19.45 -11.69 12.65
N ASN A 170 20.66 -11.70 12.08
CA ASN A 170 21.57 -12.85 12.18
C ASN A 170 22.02 -13.09 13.63
N GLU A 171 22.38 -12.03 14.37
CA GLU A 171 22.76 -12.13 15.78
C GLU A 171 21.62 -12.70 16.64
N ALA A 172 20.39 -12.21 16.43
CA ALA A 172 19.20 -12.68 17.12
C ALA A 172 18.94 -14.17 16.84
N LEU A 173 19.12 -14.61 15.59
CA LEU A 173 18.96 -16.01 15.20
C LEU A 173 20.01 -16.91 15.86
N GLU A 174 21.27 -16.48 15.89
CA GLU A 174 22.35 -17.20 16.58
C GLU A 174 22.00 -17.38 18.07
N LYS A 175 21.72 -16.28 18.79
CA LYS A 175 21.34 -16.32 20.21
C LYS A 175 20.08 -17.14 20.48
N GLY A 176 19.13 -17.18 19.54
CA GLY A 176 17.89 -17.95 19.65
C GLY A 176 18.06 -19.46 19.41
N THR A 177 19.16 -19.88 18.78
CA THR A 177 19.42 -21.28 18.38
C THR A 177 20.57 -21.94 19.11
N LEU A 178 21.39 -21.18 19.85
CA LEU A 178 22.37 -21.74 20.78
C LEU A 178 21.70 -22.73 21.74
N LYS A 179 22.25 -23.95 21.80
CA LYS A 179 21.91 -24.92 22.85
C LYS A 179 22.55 -24.43 24.15
N VAL A 180 21.72 -24.20 25.15
CA VAL A 180 22.13 -23.99 26.54
C VAL A 180 22.42 -25.33 27.19
#